data_AF-A0A1E4BZZ9-F1
#
_entry.id   AF-A0A1E4BZZ9-F1
#
_cell.length_a   1.000
_cell.length_b   1.000
_cell.length_c   1.000
_cell.angle_alpha   90.00
_cell.angle_beta   90.00
_cell.angle_gamma   90.00
#
_symmetry.space_group_name_H-M   'P 1'
#
loop_
_entity.id
_entity.type
_entity.pdbx_description
1 polymer ?
#
loop_
_entity_poly.entity_id
_entity_poly.type
_entity_poly.pdbx_seq_one_letter_code
_entity_poly.pdbx_strand_id
1 'polypeptide(L)'
;MFAKIVAWWGGLSAADLTWLCIGLAGQAMFSARWIVQWLASERRGRSTVPQLFWYLSFFGGLFVFCYGVYRMDPVIVLGQFGVLIYARNLFFVRRELREGVMSA
;
A
#
# COMPACT_ATOMS: atom_id res chain seq x y z
N MET A 1 -1.20 -23.81 -7.27
CA MET A 1 -1.10 -22.34 -7.25
C MET A 1 -0.27 -21.82 -8.41
N PHE A 2 1.00 -22.22 -8.52
CA PHE A 2 1.92 -21.79 -9.59
C PHE A 2 1.41 -22.07 -11.03
N ALA A 3 0.91 -23.27 -11.30
CA ALA A 3 0.36 -23.64 -12.61
C ALA A 3 -0.83 -22.77 -13.06
N LYS A 4 -1.64 -22.26 -12.12
CA LYS A 4 -2.76 -21.36 -12.44
C LYS A 4 -2.29 -19.96 -12.81
N ILE A 5 -1.20 -19.48 -12.20
CA ILE A 5 -0.58 -18.18 -12.53
C ILE A 5 0.00 -18.22 -13.94
N VAL A 6 0.71 -19.30 -14.27
CA VAL A 6 1.31 -19.49 -15.60
C VAL A 6 0.23 -19.58 -16.68
N ALA A 7 -0.87 -20.32 -16.41
CA ALA A 7 -1.99 -20.41 -17.34
C ALA A 7 -2.72 -19.08 -17.53
N TRP A 8 -2.86 -18.29 -16.46
CA TRP A 8 -3.46 -16.95 -16.53
C TRP A 8 -2.63 -16.01 -17.40
N TRP A 9 -1.30 -16.01 -17.22
CA TRP A 9 -0.39 -15.19 -18.03
C TRP A 9 -0.36 -15.63 -19.51
N GLY A 10 -0.48 -16.94 -19.76
CA GLY A 10 -0.55 -17.49 -21.13
C GLY A 10 -1.87 -17.23 -21.85
N GLY A 11 -2.93 -16.81 -21.15
CA GLY A 11 -4.25 -16.54 -21.71
C GLY A 11 -4.60 -15.07 -21.88
N LEU A 12 -3.66 -14.15 -21.62
CA LEU A 12 -3.89 -12.71 -21.69
C LEU A 12 -4.13 -12.26 -23.13
N SER A 13 -5.30 -11.66 -23.39
CA SER A 13 -5.57 -10.94 -24.63
C SER A 13 -4.98 -9.52 -24.61
N ALA A 14 -4.95 -8.86 -25.77
CA ALA A 14 -4.55 -7.44 -25.86
C ALA A 14 -5.48 -6.51 -25.02
N ALA A 15 -6.75 -6.89 -24.88
CA ALA A 15 -7.70 -6.16 -24.03
C ALA A 15 -7.34 -6.33 -22.54
N ASP A 16 -6.97 -7.55 -22.12
CA ASP A 16 -6.57 -7.82 -20.73
C ASP A 16 -5.29 -7.06 -20.34
N LEU A 17 -4.33 -6.96 -21.27
CA LEU A 17 -3.13 -6.14 -21.12
C LEU A 17 -3.45 -4.64 -20.93
N THR A 18 -4.46 -4.13 -21.64
CA THR A 18 -4.88 -2.73 -21.50
C THR A 18 -5.49 -2.48 -20.11
N TRP A 19 -6.36 -3.38 -19.64
CA TRP A 19 -6.93 -3.30 -18.29
C TRP A 19 -5.89 -3.47 -17.19
N LEU A 20 -4.88 -4.33 -17.41
CA LEU A 20 -3.73 -4.48 -16.51
C LEU A 20 -2.98 -3.14 -16.36
N CYS A 21 -2.66 -2.48 -17.48
CA CYS A 21 -1.99 -1.18 -17.47
C CYS A 21 -2.82 -0.09 -16.77
N ILE A 22 -4.12 -0.04 -17.04
CA ILE A 22 -5.05 0.90 -16.37
C ILE A 22 -5.07 0.62 -14.85
N GLY A 23 -5.15 -0.65 -14.45
CA GLY A 23 -5.13 -1.05 -13.05
C GLY A 23 -3.82 -0.69 -12.34
N LEU A 24 -2.68 -0.91 -12.99
CA LEU A 24 -1.36 -0.52 -12.48
C LEU A 24 -1.20 1.00 -12.37
N ALA A 25 -1.67 1.76 -13.36
CA ALA A 25 -1.67 3.22 -13.33
C ALA A 25 -2.56 3.75 -12.19
N GLY A 26 -3.75 3.17 -12.02
CA GLY A 26 -4.64 3.46 -10.90
C GLY A 26 -3.99 3.18 -9.55
N GLN A 27 -3.33 2.04 -9.39
CA GLN A 27 -2.56 1.69 -8.18
C GLN A 27 -1.41 2.66 -7.91
N ALA A 28 -0.68 3.06 -8.96
CA ALA A 28 0.40 4.04 -8.83
C ALA A 28 -0.14 5.40 -8.37
N MET A 29 -1.26 5.87 -8.93
CA MET A 29 -1.90 7.12 -8.49
C MET A 29 -2.46 7.05 -7.07
N PHE A 30 -3.06 5.92 -6.68
CA PHE A 30 -3.53 5.72 -5.30
C PHE A 30 -2.37 5.70 -4.32
N SER A 31 -1.26 5.04 -4.65
CA SER A 31 -0.04 5.00 -3.84
C SER A 31 0.63 6.37 -3.75
N ALA A 32 0.65 7.14 -4.84
CA ALA A 32 1.25 8.47 -4.88
C ALA A 32 0.57 9.46 -3.90
N ARG A 33 -0.74 9.33 -3.65
CA ARG A 33 -1.44 10.18 -2.66
C ARG A 33 -0.81 10.10 -1.27
N TRP A 34 -0.37 8.91 -0.88
CA TRP A 34 0.29 8.68 0.40
C TRP A 34 1.69 9.27 0.45
N ILE A 35 2.45 9.14 -0.65
CA ILE A 35 3.79 9.73 -0.78
C ILE A 35 3.72 11.26 -0.72
N VAL A 36 2.77 11.87 -1.44
CA VAL A 36 2.57 13.33 -1.44
C VAL A 36 2.18 13.81 -0.04
N GLN A 37 1.28 13.09 0.65
CA GLN A 37 0.89 13.44 2.01
C GLN A 37 2.08 13.32 2.98
N TRP A 38 2.86 12.24 2.90
CA TRP A 38 4.05 12.05 3.73
C TRP A 38 5.06 13.18 3.50
N LEU A 39 5.40 13.48 2.25
CA LEU A 39 6.34 14.57 1.93
C LEU A 39 5.82 15.94 2.42
N ALA A 40 4.51 16.19 2.34
CA ALA A 40 3.90 17.40 2.87
C ALA A 40 3.94 17.46 4.42
N SER A 41 3.82 16.31 5.08
CA SER A 41 3.94 16.19 6.54
C SER A 41 5.38 16.41 7.02
N GLU A 42 6.37 15.85 6.34
CA GLU A 42 7.79 16.08 6.62
C GLU A 42 8.16 17.56 6.48
N ARG A 43 7.72 18.21 5.38
CA ARG A 43 7.96 19.64 5.16
C ARG A 43 7.34 20.55 6.22
N ARG A 44 6.29 20.11 6.91
CA ARG A 44 5.60 20.88 7.97
C ARG A 44 6.03 20.48 9.38
N GLY A 45 6.87 19.44 9.53
CA GLY A 45 7.34 18.94 10.82
C GLY A 45 6.24 18.47 11.78
N ARG A 46 5.01 18.22 11.29
CA ARG A 46 3.85 17.81 12.09
C ARG A 46 3.02 16.78 11.33
N SER A 47 2.86 15.59 11.90
CA SER A 47 1.95 14.58 11.37
C SER A 47 0.51 15.03 11.62
N THR A 48 -0.10 15.61 10.59
CA THR A 48 -1.49 16.11 10.66
C THR A 48 -2.52 14.99 10.55
N VAL A 49 -2.06 13.75 10.39
CA VAL A 49 -2.89 12.58 10.10
C VAL A 49 -3.13 11.77 11.37
N PRO A 50 -4.40 11.45 11.71
CA PRO A 50 -4.72 10.66 12.90
C PRO A 50 -4.03 9.31 12.89
N GLN A 51 -3.52 8.84 14.05
CA GLN A 51 -2.91 7.50 14.17
C GLN A 51 -3.84 6.39 13.67
N LEU A 52 -5.16 6.55 13.88
CA LEU A 52 -6.19 5.61 13.44
C LEU A 52 -6.20 5.39 11.92
N PHE A 53 -5.87 6.42 11.14
CA PHE A 53 -5.80 6.32 9.69
C PHE A 53 -4.69 5.37 9.23
N TRP A 54 -3.53 5.37 9.90
CA TRP A 54 -2.43 4.46 9.60
C TRP A 54 -2.79 3.01 9.93
N TYR A 55 -3.48 2.78 11.06
CA TYR A 55 -3.98 1.45 11.41
C TYR A 55 -5.02 0.94 10.40
N LEU A 56 -6.01 1.76 10.04
CA LEU A 56 -7.03 1.41 9.05
C LEU A 56 -6.41 1.13 7.67
N SER A 57 -5.39 1.88 7.27
CA SER A 57 -4.70 1.68 5.99
C SER A 57 -3.87 0.41 5.98
N PHE A 58 -3.20 0.09 7.09
CA PHE A 58 -2.46 -1.15 7.25
C PHE A 58 -3.38 -2.38 7.20
N PHE A 59 -4.44 -2.39 8.03
CA PHE A 59 -5.37 -3.53 8.06
C PHE A 59 -6.23 -3.63 6.80
N GLY A 60 -6.72 -2.51 6.28
CA GLY A 60 -7.44 -2.46 5.01
C GLY A 60 -6.57 -2.95 3.84
N GLY A 61 -5.32 -2.50 3.78
CA GLY A 61 -4.37 -2.97 2.78
C GLY A 61 -4.04 -4.46 2.92
N LEU A 62 -3.89 -4.96 4.16
CA LEU A 62 -3.68 -6.38 4.44
C LEU A 62 -4.88 -7.24 3.99
N PHE A 63 -6.11 -6.80 4.24
CA PHE A 63 -7.31 -7.51 3.78
C PHE A 63 -7.40 -7.55 2.25
N VAL A 64 -7.14 -6.42 1.59
CA VAL A 64 -7.12 -6.35 0.12
C VAL A 64 -5.97 -7.17 -0.46
N PHE A 65 -4.83 -7.22 0.21
CA PHE A 65 -3.70 -8.08 -0.18
C PHE A 65 -4.08 -9.56 -0.10
N CYS A 66 -4.62 -10.01 1.04
CA CYS A 66 -5.10 -11.38 1.20
C CYS A 66 -6.16 -11.73 0.15
N TYR A 67 -7.08 -10.81 -0.14
CA TYR A 67 -8.07 -10.99 -1.18
C TYR A 67 -7.43 -11.07 -2.59
N GLY A 68 -6.46 -10.20 -2.90
CA GLY A 68 -5.73 -10.22 -4.16
C GLY A 68 -4.95 -11.51 -4.38
N VAL A 69 -4.32 -12.04 -3.33
CA VAL A 69 -3.64 -13.34 -3.35
C VAL A 69 -4.65 -14.47 -3.59
N TYR A 70 -5.81 -14.44 -2.94
CA TYR A 70 -6.89 -15.41 -3.18
C TYR A 70 -7.45 -15.34 -4.60
N ARG A 71 -7.64 -14.12 -5.13
CA ARG A 71 -8.08 -13.84 -6.51
C ARG A 71 -7.00 -14.13 -7.55
N MET A 72 -5.75 -14.31 -7.13
CA MET A 72 -4.58 -14.45 -8.01
C MET A 72 -4.44 -13.25 -8.96
N ASP A 73 -4.83 -12.05 -8.50
CA ASP A 73 -4.82 -10.82 -9.29
C ASP A 73 -3.52 -10.04 -9.03
N PRO A 74 -2.59 -10.01 -10.00
CA PRO A 74 -1.29 -9.37 -9.81
C PRO A 74 -1.40 -7.85 -9.62
N VAL A 75 -2.42 -7.18 -10.14
CA VAL A 75 -2.59 -5.72 -9.96
C VAL A 75 -2.95 -5.41 -8.51
N ILE A 76 -3.83 -6.22 -7.92
CA ILE A 76 -4.23 -6.06 -6.52
C ILE A 76 -3.06 -6.37 -5.59
N VAL A 77 -2.31 -7.45 -5.87
CA VAL A 77 -1.16 -7.85 -5.06
C VAL A 77 -0.03 -6.82 -5.13
N LEU A 78 0.31 -6.34 -6.34
CA LEU A 78 1.35 -5.30 -6.53
C LEU A 78 0.95 -3.94 -5.93
N GLY A 79 -0.35 -3.65 -5.90
CA GLY A 79 -0.88 -2.44 -5.27
C GLY A 79 -0.68 -2.33 -3.77
N GLN A 80 -0.56 -3.48 -3.08
CA GLN A 80 -0.52 -3.52 -1.62
C GLN A 80 0.90 -3.48 -1.04
N PHE A 81 1.95 -3.29 -1.85
CA PHE A 81 3.30 -3.03 -1.34
C PHE A 81 3.39 -1.77 -0.46
N GLY A 82 2.43 -0.85 -0.57
CA GLY A 82 2.27 0.29 0.36
C GLY A 82 2.10 -0.12 1.83
N VAL A 83 1.62 -1.34 2.11
CA VAL A 83 1.49 -1.90 3.47
C VAL A 83 2.83 -1.98 4.19
N LEU A 84 3.93 -2.23 3.48
CA LEU A 84 5.28 -2.24 4.06
C LEU A 84 5.73 -0.84 4.48
N ILE A 85 5.33 0.19 3.74
CA ILE A 85 5.61 1.59 4.09
C ILE A 85 4.81 1.98 5.34
N TYR A 86 3.54 1.56 5.45
CA TYR A 86 2.73 1.79 6.66
C TYR A 86 3.31 1.08 7.89
N ALA A 87 3.76 -0.16 7.75
CA ALA A 87 4.39 -0.91 8.84
C ALA A 87 5.67 -0.23 9.34
N ARG A 88 6.51 0.28 8.42
CA ARG A 88 7.72 1.05 8.76
C ARG A 88 7.40 2.35 9.49
N ASN A 89 6.43 3.12 9.00
CA ASN A 89 6.03 4.37 9.66
C ASN A 89 5.43 4.14 11.05
N LEU A 90 4.64 3.07 11.23
CA LEU A 90 4.11 2.71 12.54
C LEU A 90 5.21 2.31 13.54
N PHE A 91 6.27 1.67 13.06
CA PHE A 91 7.44 1.32 13.88
C PHE A 91 8.17 2.56 14.39
N PHE A 92 8.37 3.59 13.55
CA PHE A 92 9.00 4.85 13.97
C PHE A 92 8.15 5.62 14.98
N VAL A 93 6.83 5.74 14.77
CA VAL A 93 5.91 6.38 15.72
C VAL A 93 5.94 5.68 17.09
N ARG A 94 5.96 4.34 17.11
CA ARG A 94 6.04 3.57 18.36
C ARG A 94 7.39 3.71 19.07
N ARG A 95 8.47 3.97 18.33
CA ARG A 95 9.80 4.18 18.88
C ARG A 95 9.95 5.58 19.49
N GLU A 96 9.43 6.61 18.83
CA GLU A 96 9.36 7.97 19.41
C GLU A 96 8.53 8.02 20.70
N LEU A 97 7.42 7.27 20.76
CA LEU A 97 6.61 7.13 21.98
C LEU A 97 7.31 6.35 23.10
N ARG A 98 8.27 5.47 22.78
CA ARG A 98 9.05 4.69 23.76
C ARG A 98 10.31 5.42 24.24
N GLU A 99 10.86 6.34 23.44
CA GLU A 99 12.10 7.06 23.76
C GLU A 99 11.88 8.34 24.58
N GLY A 100 10.64 8.73 24.92
CA GLY A 100 10.40 9.70 26.00
C GLY A 100 10.98 11.10 25.75
N VAL A 101 11.01 11.58 24.50
CA VAL A 101 11.34 12.99 24.19
C VAL A 101 10.06 13.75 23.82
N MET A 102 9.20 13.91 24.81
CA MET A 102 8.50 15.18 25.02
C MET A 102 8.60 15.51 26.51
N SER A 103 9.74 16.08 26.89
CA SER A 103 9.69 17.21 27.80
C SER A 103 9.29 18.44 26.98
N ALA A 104 8.01 18.79 26.98
CA ALA A 104 7.47 20.14 26.75
C ALA A 104 5.95 20.10 26.86
#